data_AF-A0A0F2RWE3-F1
#
_entry.id   AF-A0A0F2RWE3-F1
#
_cell.length_a   1.000
_cell.length_b   1.000
_cell.length_c   1.000
_cell.angle_alpha   90.00
_cell.angle_beta   90.00
_cell.angle_gamma   90.00
#
_symmetry.space_group_name_H-M   'P 1'
#
loop_
_entity.id
_entity.type
_entity.pdbx_description
1 polymer ?
#
loop_
_entity_poly.entity_id
_entity_poly.type
_entity_poly.pdbx_seq_one_letter_code
_entity_poly.pdbx_strand_id
1 'polypeptide(L)'
;MTGLVVAVFALTYLGMAAGRVPGLKVDRVGIALIAAVVLVVGGAVAPPKALAAIDFPTLFVLFGLMILSAQFAAAGFYDWCSLRLAGSAASPGRLLALTVAVGGGLSAVLANDVVVFAMTPLLCVGLERRGLDPRPYVIALAGAANAGSAATLIGNPQNILIGQTGGLDFWSFAAVCGPPAVVALAVTYGVVAWTWRGRLHLDGPVRPPAVAVQPLDR
;
A
#
# COMPACT_ATOMS: atom_id res chain seq x y z
N MET A 1 -17.54 26.13 -20.34
CA MET A 1 -17.05 25.72 -19.00
C MET A 1 -16.89 24.21 -18.86
N THR A 2 -17.83 23.39 -19.34
CA THR A 2 -17.72 21.91 -19.28
C THR A 2 -16.46 21.36 -19.96
N GLY A 3 -16.04 21.92 -21.10
CA GLY A 3 -14.82 21.48 -21.80
C GLY A 3 -13.53 21.70 -20.99
N LEU A 4 -13.44 22.80 -20.22
CA LEU A 4 -12.30 23.05 -19.32
C LEU A 4 -12.26 21.99 -18.21
N VAL A 5 -13.41 21.71 -17.58
CA VAL A 5 -13.49 20.71 -16.50
C VAL A 5 -13.08 19.33 -16.98
N VAL A 6 -13.61 18.89 -18.14
CA VAL A 6 -13.28 17.59 -18.72
C VAL A 6 -11.79 17.51 -19.11
N ALA A 7 -11.25 18.58 -19.69
CA ALA A 7 -9.82 18.63 -20.05
C ALA A 7 -8.92 18.56 -18.82
N VAL A 8 -9.20 19.37 -17.78
CA VAL A 8 -8.43 19.34 -16.53
C VAL A 8 -8.53 17.96 -15.89
N PHE A 9 -9.73 17.39 -15.78
CA PHE A 9 -9.93 16.04 -15.26
C PHE A 9 -9.09 15.00 -16.01
N ALA A 10 -9.17 14.95 -17.33
CA ALA A 10 -8.43 13.99 -18.14
C ALA A 10 -6.90 14.17 -17.99
N LEU A 11 -6.41 15.41 -18.05
CA LEU A 11 -4.99 15.72 -17.90
C LEU A 11 -4.47 15.37 -16.50
N THR A 12 -5.25 15.62 -15.45
CA THR A 12 -4.90 15.25 -14.07
C THR A 12 -4.77 13.75 -13.92
N TYR A 13 -5.73 12.96 -14.43
CA TYR A 13 -5.65 11.50 -14.37
C TYR A 13 -4.48 10.93 -15.18
N LEU A 14 -4.25 11.45 -16.39
CA LEU A 14 -3.10 11.07 -17.21
C LEU A 14 -1.79 11.42 -16.53
N GLY A 15 -1.69 12.61 -15.93
CA GLY A 15 -0.52 13.03 -15.17
C GLY A 15 -0.28 12.14 -13.94
N MET A 16 -1.32 11.83 -13.17
CA MET A 16 -1.22 10.94 -12.01
C MET A 16 -0.79 9.52 -12.41
N ALA A 17 -1.28 9.02 -13.55
CA ALA A 17 -0.91 7.73 -14.12
C ALA A 17 0.57 7.71 -14.58
N ALA A 18 1.06 8.81 -15.18
CA ALA A 18 2.48 8.97 -15.51
C ALA A 18 3.38 9.09 -14.27
N GLY A 19 2.80 9.44 -13.11
CA GLY A 19 3.46 9.49 -11.81
C GLY A 19 4.32 10.74 -11.57
N ARG A 20 5.04 11.21 -12.59
CA ARG A 20 5.83 12.45 -12.60
C ARG A 20 5.80 13.09 -13.99
N VAL A 21 5.84 14.41 -14.06
CA VAL A 21 5.96 15.12 -15.34
C VAL A 21 7.44 15.22 -15.74
N PRO A 22 7.85 14.68 -16.92
CA PRO A 22 9.24 14.75 -17.35
C PRO A 22 9.74 16.20 -17.42
N GLY A 23 10.84 16.51 -16.73
CA GLY A 23 11.45 17.85 -16.69
C GLY A 23 10.95 18.80 -15.59
N LEU A 24 9.87 18.46 -14.88
CA LEU A 24 9.34 19.26 -13.77
C LEU A 24 9.39 18.46 -12.46
N LYS A 25 9.74 19.11 -11.34
CA LYS A 25 9.68 18.50 -9.99
C LYS A 25 8.24 18.45 -9.46
N VAL A 26 7.31 17.97 -10.28
CA VAL A 26 5.88 17.89 -9.96
C VAL A 26 5.49 16.43 -9.84
N ASP A 27 5.07 16.04 -8.65
CA ASP A 27 4.57 14.70 -8.30
C ASP A 27 3.03 14.66 -8.36
N ARG A 28 2.44 13.54 -7.93
CA ARG A 28 0.98 13.34 -7.91
C ARG A 28 0.24 14.43 -7.12
N VAL A 29 0.81 14.88 -6.00
CA VAL A 29 0.22 15.93 -5.15
C VAL A 29 0.27 17.26 -5.89
N GLY A 30 1.41 17.61 -6.48
CA GLY A 30 1.56 18.81 -7.30
C GLY A 30 0.58 18.86 -8.48
N ILE A 31 0.38 17.73 -9.18
CA ILE A 31 -0.59 17.64 -10.28
C ILE A 31 -2.01 17.93 -9.79
N ALA A 32 -2.41 17.35 -8.66
CA ALA A 32 -3.75 17.57 -8.08
C ALA A 32 -3.96 19.03 -7.65
N LEU A 33 -2.95 19.66 -7.03
CA LEU A 33 -3.02 21.06 -6.60
C LEU A 33 -3.09 22.03 -7.79
N ILE A 34 -2.28 21.81 -8.83
CA ILE A 34 -2.32 22.63 -10.05
C ILE A 34 -3.70 22.52 -10.70
N ALA A 35 -4.26 21.32 -10.78
CA ALA A 35 -5.60 21.11 -11.33
C ALA A 35 -6.67 21.87 -10.53
N ALA A 36 -6.61 21.81 -9.19
CA ALA A 36 -7.52 22.56 -8.33
C ALA A 36 -7.41 24.08 -8.55
N VAL A 37 -6.19 24.61 -8.63
CA VAL A 37 -5.95 26.04 -8.92
C VAL A 37 -6.52 26.44 -10.28
N VAL A 38 -6.30 25.63 -11.32
CA VAL A 38 -6.85 25.88 -12.67
C VAL A 38 -8.38 25.89 -12.66
N LEU A 39 -9.03 24.99 -11.92
CA LEU A 39 -10.48 24.96 -11.80
C LEU A 39 -11.05 26.18 -11.06
N VAL A 40 -10.35 26.67 -10.03
CA VAL A 40 -10.77 27.85 -9.27
C VAL A 40 -10.55 29.14 -10.06
N VAL A 41 -9.34 29.34 -10.60
CA VAL A 41 -8.98 30.53 -11.40
C VAL A 41 -9.79 30.59 -12.69
N GLY A 42 -10.05 29.43 -13.32
CA GLY A 42 -10.92 29.32 -14.48
C GLY A 42 -12.41 29.52 -14.19
N GLY A 43 -12.79 29.82 -12.96
CA GLY A 43 -14.18 30.07 -12.53
C GLY A 43 -15.07 28.84 -12.53
N ALA A 44 -14.54 27.64 -12.77
CA ALA A 44 -15.29 26.39 -12.82
C ALA A 44 -15.75 25.95 -11.42
N VAL A 45 -15.00 26.29 -10.39
CA VAL A 45 -15.34 26.01 -8.98
C VAL A 45 -15.15 27.28 -8.15
N ALA A 46 -16.19 27.68 -7.42
CA ALA A 46 -16.09 28.81 -6.49
C ALA A 46 -15.15 28.46 -5.31
N PRO A 47 -14.30 29.38 -4.82
CA PRO A 47 -13.35 29.10 -3.73
C PRO A 47 -13.98 28.45 -2.48
N PRO A 48 -15.18 28.86 -2.00
CA PRO A 48 -15.81 28.20 -0.86
C PRO A 48 -16.16 26.73 -1.12
N LYS A 49 -16.57 26.39 -2.36
CA LYS A 49 -16.85 25.00 -2.75
C LYS A 49 -15.57 24.17 -2.85
N ALA A 50 -14.48 24.77 -3.30
CA ALA A 50 -13.18 24.09 -3.35
C ALA A 50 -12.68 23.73 -1.94
N LEU A 51 -12.82 24.65 -0.97
CA LEU A 51 -12.48 24.38 0.43
C LEU A 51 -13.39 23.32 1.06
N ALA A 52 -14.69 23.37 0.78
CA ALA A 52 -15.65 22.36 1.27
C ALA A 52 -15.42 20.96 0.69
N ALA A 53 -14.70 20.83 -0.42
CA ALA A 53 -14.35 19.53 -1.00
C ALA A 53 -13.19 18.83 -0.27
N ILE A 54 -12.50 19.53 0.64
CA ILE A 54 -11.40 18.96 1.43
C ILE A 54 -11.99 18.27 2.67
N ASP A 55 -11.81 16.95 2.74
CA ASP A 55 -12.18 16.15 3.91
C ASP A 55 -11.06 16.20 4.97
N PHE A 56 -11.09 17.24 5.79
CA PHE A 56 -10.14 17.44 6.90
C PHE A 56 -10.15 16.27 7.92
N PRO A 57 -11.30 15.74 8.37
CA PRO A 57 -11.34 14.56 9.22
C PRO A 57 -10.51 13.39 8.68
N THR A 58 -10.71 13.03 7.41
CA THR A 58 -9.94 11.95 6.76
C THR A 58 -8.44 12.28 6.74
N LEU A 59 -8.07 13.52 6.42
CA LEU A 59 -6.65 13.95 6.44
C LEU A 59 -6.02 13.85 7.82
N PHE A 60 -6.72 14.22 8.88
CA PHE A 60 -6.20 14.11 10.25
C PHE A 60 -6.05 12.67 10.73
N VAL A 61 -7.00 11.79 10.40
CA VAL A 61 -6.89 10.35 10.70
C VAL A 61 -5.69 9.76 9.97
N LEU A 62 -5.53 10.06 8.68
CA LEU A 62 -4.39 9.62 7.89
C LEU A 62 -3.07 10.13 8.45
N PHE A 63 -3.01 11.41 8.82
CA PHE A 63 -1.82 12.00 9.42
C PHE A 63 -1.42 11.31 10.73
N GLY A 64 -2.38 11.07 11.62
CA GLY A 64 -2.15 10.34 12.87
C GLY A 64 -1.67 8.91 12.63
N LEU A 65 -2.27 8.20 11.67
CA LEU A 65 -1.85 6.86 11.29
C LEU A 65 -0.45 6.83 10.70
N MET A 66 -0.10 7.82 9.87
CA MET A 66 1.26 7.95 9.31
C MET A 66 2.30 8.22 10.39
N ILE A 67 1.99 9.03 11.41
CA ILE A 67 2.87 9.23 12.57
C ILE A 67 3.07 7.89 13.29
N LEU A 68 2.00 7.18 13.63
CA LEU A 68 2.10 5.88 14.31
C LEU A 68 2.93 4.88 13.51
N SER A 69 2.67 4.81 12.20
CA SER A 69 3.38 3.92 11.30
C SER A 69 4.87 4.27 11.19
N ALA A 70 5.20 5.57 11.15
CA ALA A 70 6.59 6.04 11.18
C ALA A 70 7.29 5.69 12.50
N GLN A 71 6.59 5.73 13.64
CA GLN A 71 7.16 5.29 14.93
C GLN A 71 7.42 3.78 14.96
N PHE A 72 6.53 2.96 14.41
CA PHE A 72 6.78 1.52 14.26
C PHE A 72 7.99 1.24 13.37
N ALA A 73 8.14 1.99 12.28
CA ALA A 73 9.31 1.90 11.41
C ALA A 73 10.59 2.30 12.14
N ALA A 74 10.59 3.44 12.84
CA ALA A 74 11.74 3.92 13.62
C ALA A 74 12.11 2.96 14.76
N ALA A 75 11.13 2.28 15.36
CA ALA A 75 11.34 1.24 16.37
C ALA A 75 11.86 -0.09 15.79
N GLY A 76 11.95 -0.22 14.46
CA GLY A 76 12.37 -1.46 13.79
C GLY A 76 11.34 -2.59 13.87
N PHE A 77 10.06 -2.27 14.09
CA PHE A 77 9.01 -3.29 14.24
C PHE A 77 8.79 -4.10 12.95
N TYR A 78 8.70 -3.42 11.80
CA TYR A 78 8.55 -4.07 10.50
C TYR A 78 9.78 -4.94 10.16
N ASP A 79 10.96 -4.47 10.56
CA ASP A 79 12.21 -5.17 10.39
C ASP A 79 12.24 -6.44 11.22
N TRP A 80 11.86 -6.33 12.49
CA TRP A 80 11.72 -7.46 13.39
C TRP A 80 10.73 -8.49 12.86
N CYS A 81 9.55 -8.08 12.37
CA CYS A 81 8.58 -8.97 11.76
C CYS A 81 9.16 -9.71 10.54
N SER A 82 9.81 -8.97 9.63
CA SER A 82 10.36 -9.52 8.39
C SER A 82 11.51 -10.50 8.66
N LEU A 83 12.40 -10.16 9.58
CA LEU A 83 13.52 -11.01 10.00
C LEU A 83 13.04 -12.25 10.76
N ARG A 84 12.01 -12.14 11.61
CA ARG A 84 11.39 -13.28 12.30
C ARG A 84 10.72 -14.24 11.31
N LEU A 85 10.01 -13.70 10.32
CA LEU A 85 9.42 -14.50 9.25
C LEU A 85 10.51 -15.23 8.49
N ALA A 86 11.49 -14.50 7.96
CA ALA A 86 12.58 -15.07 7.19
C ALA A 86 13.40 -16.07 7.99
N GLY A 87 13.73 -15.78 9.25
CA GLY A 87 14.50 -16.67 10.13
C GLY A 87 13.74 -17.87 10.67
N SER A 88 12.43 -17.99 10.42
CA SER A 88 11.65 -19.13 10.90
C SER A 88 12.06 -20.43 10.20
N ALA A 89 12.11 -21.55 10.93
CA ALA A 89 12.33 -22.88 10.34
C ALA A 89 11.12 -23.41 9.53
N ALA A 90 10.20 -22.52 9.11
CA ALA A 90 9.02 -22.87 8.35
C ALA A 90 9.38 -23.37 6.94
N SER A 91 8.63 -24.35 6.44
CA SER A 91 8.71 -24.77 5.04
C SER A 91 8.34 -23.61 4.10
N PRO A 92 8.80 -23.59 2.84
CA PRO A 92 8.53 -22.50 1.91
C PRO A 92 7.04 -22.12 1.79
N GLY A 93 6.16 -23.12 1.75
CA GLY A 93 4.70 -22.90 1.72
C GLY A 93 4.15 -22.34 3.03
N ARG A 94 4.66 -22.79 4.19
CA ARG A 94 4.24 -22.23 5.48
C ARG A 94 4.76 -20.80 5.66
N LEU A 95 5.97 -20.50 5.19
CA LEU A 95 6.50 -19.14 5.18
C LEU A 95 5.64 -18.21 4.32
N LEU A 96 5.17 -18.69 3.15
CA LEU A 96 4.27 -17.93 2.28
C LEU A 96 2.95 -17.60 3.01
N ALA A 97 2.36 -18.59 3.68
CA ALA A 97 1.16 -18.40 4.48
C ALA A 97 1.38 -17.38 5.62
N LEU A 98 2.54 -17.44 6.30
CA LEU A 98 2.90 -16.48 7.34
C LEU A 98 3.11 -15.06 6.78
N THR A 99 3.74 -14.93 5.61
CA THR A 99 3.88 -13.64 4.91
C THR A 99 2.51 -13.04 4.59
N VAL A 100 1.57 -13.85 4.09
CA VAL A 100 0.20 -13.41 3.81
C VAL A 100 -0.52 -13.00 5.09
N ALA A 101 -0.44 -13.82 6.15
CA ALA A 101 -1.14 -13.56 7.41
C ALA A 101 -0.59 -12.31 8.12
N VAL A 102 0.74 -12.18 8.25
CA VAL A 102 1.37 -11.03 8.90
C VAL A 102 1.24 -9.77 8.06
N GLY A 103 1.53 -9.85 6.76
CA GLY A 103 1.42 -8.70 5.85
C GLY A 103 -0.01 -8.18 5.75
N GLY A 104 -0.98 -9.07 5.58
CA GLY A 104 -2.40 -8.69 5.55
C GLY A 104 -2.91 -8.17 6.90
N GLY A 105 -2.56 -8.85 8.01
CA GLY A 105 -2.97 -8.45 9.35
C GLY A 105 -2.41 -7.08 9.77
N LEU A 106 -1.12 -6.83 9.49
CA LEU A 106 -0.52 -5.52 9.73
C LEU A 106 -1.15 -4.45 8.84
N SER A 107 -1.45 -4.77 7.57
CA SER A 107 -2.08 -3.82 6.64
C SER A 107 -3.51 -3.46 7.01
N ALA A 108 -4.21 -4.34 7.75
CA ALA A 108 -5.51 -4.03 8.34
C ALA A 108 -5.44 -2.97 9.45
N VAL A 109 -4.24 -2.61 9.95
CA VAL A 109 -4.10 -1.66 11.08
C VAL A 109 -3.19 -0.49 10.73
N LEU A 110 -2.12 -0.70 9.96
CA LEU A 110 -0.99 0.24 9.81
C LEU A 110 -0.83 0.86 8.42
N ALA A 111 -1.90 0.82 7.62
CA ALA A 111 -1.93 1.14 6.20
C ALA A 111 -1.10 0.20 5.31
N ASN A 112 -1.74 -0.34 4.25
CA ASN A 112 -1.11 -1.26 3.31
C ASN A 112 0.20 -0.73 2.68
N ASP A 113 0.23 0.56 2.30
CA ASP A 113 1.37 1.15 1.60
C ASP A 113 2.64 1.15 2.45
N VAL A 114 2.51 1.46 3.75
CA VAL A 114 3.66 1.50 4.66
C VAL A 114 4.19 0.11 4.95
N VAL A 115 3.27 -0.85 5.20
CA VAL A 115 3.63 -2.24 5.48
C VAL A 115 4.40 -2.85 4.32
N VAL A 116 3.93 -2.67 3.08
CA VAL A 116 4.62 -3.19 1.89
C VAL A 116 5.97 -2.52 1.71
N PHE A 117 6.05 -1.20 1.84
CA PHE A 117 7.31 -0.47 1.66
C PHE A 117 8.38 -0.89 2.69
N ALA A 118 7.99 -1.02 3.96
CA ALA A 118 8.90 -1.36 5.04
C ALA A 118 9.31 -2.85 5.03
N MET A 119 8.36 -3.76 4.83
CA MET A 119 8.64 -5.21 4.94
C MET A 119 9.35 -5.78 3.71
N THR A 120 9.06 -5.30 2.51
CA THR A 120 9.59 -5.86 1.24
C THR A 120 11.12 -5.99 1.22
N PRO A 121 11.93 -4.94 1.47
CA PRO A 121 13.39 -5.04 1.33
C PRO A 121 13.99 -6.08 2.28
N LEU A 122 13.52 -6.12 3.54
CA LEU A 122 14.05 -7.06 4.53
C LEU A 122 13.55 -8.48 4.34
N LEU A 123 12.31 -8.64 3.88
CA LEU A 123 11.79 -9.94 3.48
C LEU A 123 12.63 -10.50 2.33
N CYS A 124 12.96 -9.71 1.31
CA CYS A 124 13.84 -10.14 0.21
C CYS A 124 15.21 -10.60 0.72
N VAL A 125 15.89 -9.77 1.51
CA VAL A 125 17.22 -10.11 2.06
C VAL A 125 17.17 -11.41 2.87
N GLY A 126 16.13 -11.59 3.68
CA GLY A 126 15.95 -12.79 4.48
C GLY A 126 15.67 -14.06 3.66
N LEU A 127 14.90 -13.94 2.59
CA LEU A 127 14.56 -15.05 1.68
C LEU A 127 15.77 -15.48 0.83
N GLU A 128 16.53 -14.51 0.31
CA GLU A 128 17.73 -14.78 -0.47
C GLU A 128 18.80 -15.52 0.36
N ARG A 129 18.98 -15.13 1.62
CA ARG A 129 19.86 -15.84 2.57
C ARG A 129 19.46 -17.29 2.81
N ARG A 130 18.18 -17.63 2.59
CA ARG A 130 17.64 -18.99 2.69
C ARG A 130 17.61 -19.76 1.38
N GLY A 131 18.08 -19.16 0.28
CA GLY A 131 17.98 -19.77 -1.05
C GLY A 131 16.54 -19.85 -1.58
N LEU A 132 15.63 -18.99 -1.10
CA LEU A 132 14.24 -18.92 -1.54
C LEU A 132 14.06 -17.80 -2.57
N ASP A 133 13.25 -18.02 -3.60
CA ASP A 133 12.93 -16.99 -4.59
C ASP A 133 12.05 -15.92 -3.93
N PRO A 134 12.49 -14.64 -3.81
CA PRO A 134 11.69 -13.60 -3.19
C PRO A 134 10.40 -13.25 -3.93
N ARG A 135 10.35 -13.49 -5.25
CA ARG A 135 9.24 -13.08 -6.13
C ARG A 135 7.86 -13.54 -5.63
N PRO A 136 7.61 -14.84 -5.39
CA PRO A 136 6.31 -15.29 -4.87
C PRO A 136 5.93 -14.64 -3.54
N TYR A 137 6.89 -14.45 -2.64
CA TYR A 137 6.62 -13.89 -1.31
C TYR A 137 6.29 -12.40 -1.37
N VAL A 138 6.98 -11.64 -2.20
CA VAL A 138 6.70 -10.20 -2.38
C VAL A 138 5.37 -9.98 -3.11
N ILE A 139 5.06 -10.81 -4.11
CA ILE A 139 3.76 -10.77 -4.79
C ILE A 139 2.64 -11.13 -3.81
N ALA A 140 2.84 -12.17 -2.99
CA ALA A 140 1.89 -12.53 -1.94
C ALA A 140 1.76 -11.45 -0.88
N LEU A 141 2.85 -10.79 -0.47
CA LEU A 141 2.83 -9.67 0.45
C LEU A 141 2.00 -8.50 -0.12
N ALA A 142 2.21 -8.14 -1.38
CA ALA A 142 1.46 -7.06 -2.03
C ALA A 142 -0.04 -7.40 -2.15
N GLY A 143 -0.37 -8.62 -2.59
CA GLY A 143 -1.75 -9.09 -2.64
C GLY A 143 -2.40 -9.15 -1.25
N ALA A 144 -1.66 -9.64 -0.26
CA ALA A 144 -2.13 -9.75 1.11
C ALA A 144 -2.33 -8.39 1.76
N ALA A 145 -1.47 -7.42 1.50
CA ALA A 145 -1.62 -6.07 2.03
C ALA A 145 -2.89 -5.40 1.50
N ASN A 146 -3.20 -5.57 0.21
CA ASN A 146 -4.44 -5.07 -0.39
C ASN A 146 -5.67 -5.81 0.13
N ALA A 147 -5.62 -7.14 0.22
CA ALA A 147 -6.72 -7.94 0.75
C ALA A 147 -6.98 -7.66 2.24
N GLY A 148 -5.93 -7.59 3.05
CA GLY A 148 -6.00 -7.37 4.48
C GLY A 148 -6.42 -5.96 4.87
N SER A 149 -5.91 -4.92 4.19
CA SER A 149 -6.36 -3.53 4.42
C SER A 149 -7.84 -3.32 4.14
N ALA A 150 -8.44 -4.07 3.21
CA ALA A 150 -9.87 -4.02 2.94
C ALA A 150 -10.74 -4.44 4.15
N ALA A 151 -10.17 -5.15 5.14
CA ALA A 151 -10.91 -5.61 6.31
C ALA A 151 -11.37 -4.49 7.25
N THR A 152 -10.68 -3.34 7.27
CA THR A 152 -10.92 -2.29 8.28
C THR A 152 -11.01 -0.91 7.65
N LEU A 153 -11.66 -0.01 8.40
CA LEU A 153 -11.83 1.38 7.99
C LEU A 153 -10.50 2.13 7.91
N ILE A 154 -9.53 1.79 8.79
CA ILE A 154 -8.20 2.43 8.85
C ILE A 154 -7.14 1.77 7.96
N GLY A 155 -7.46 0.64 7.31
CA GLY A 155 -6.48 -0.15 6.58
C GLY A 155 -5.93 0.55 5.33
N ASN A 156 -6.68 1.48 4.75
CA ASN A 156 -6.19 2.33 3.67
C ASN A 156 -6.96 3.67 3.61
N PRO A 157 -6.43 4.71 2.93
CA PRO A 157 -7.09 6.00 2.79
C PRO A 157 -8.48 5.95 2.16
N GLN A 158 -8.70 5.02 1.24
CA GLN A 158 -9.96 4.86 0.51
C GLN A 158 -11.08 4.43 1.47
N ASN A 159 -10.80 3.51 2.38
CA ASN A 159 -11.74 3.00 3.36
C ASN A 159 -12.09 4.08 4.40
N ILE A 160 -11.12 4.90 4.81
CA ILE A 160 -11.37 6.04 5.71
C ILE A 160 -12.36 7.00 5.05
N LEU A 161 -12.12 7.37 3.79
CA LEU A 161 -13.01 8.26 3.03
C LEU A 161 -14.42 7.67 2.89
N ILE A 162 -14.56 6.38 2.56
CA ILE A 162 -15.86 5.70 2.50
C ILE A 162 -16.54 5.70 3.88
N GLY A 163 -15.79 5.44 4.94
CA GLY A 163 -16.28 5.44 6.30
C GLY A 163 -16.81 6.80 6.74
N GLN A 164 -16.06 7.88 6.48
CA GLN A 164 -16.45 9.25 6.83
C GLN A 164 -17.64 9.73 5.99
N THR A 165 -17.61 9.51 4.67
CA THR A 165 -18.70 9.93 3.77
C THR A 165 -19.98 9.14 3.99
N GLY A 166 -19.87 7.85 4.31
CA GLY A 166 -21.00 6.98 4.61
C GLY A 166 -21.47 7.01 6.07
N GLY A 167 -20.76 7.70 6.97
CA GLY A 167 -21.08 7.70 8.40
C GLY A 167 -21.01 6.30 9.04
N LEU A 168 -20.10 5.45 8.56
CA LEU A 168 -20.02 4.05 8.97
C LEU A 168 -19.22 3.89 10.27
N ASP A 169 -19.76 3.10 11.18
CA ASP A 169 -19.03 2.68 12.37
C ASP A 169 -17.91 1.68 12.04
N PHE A 170 -16.79 1.78 12.75
CA PHE A 170 -15.61 0.94 12.54
C PHE A 170 -15.92 -0.56 12.65
N TRP A 171 -16.66 -0.97 13.68
CA TRP A 171 -16.91 -2.38 13.95
C TRP A 171 -17.92 -2.96 12.96
N SER A 172 -18.90 -2.16 12.56
CA SER A 172 -19.86 -2.55 11.54
C SER A 172 -19.19 -2.72 10.18
N PHE A 173 -18.29 -1.80 9.79
CA PHE A 173 -17.47 -1.94 8.59
C PHE A 173 -16.60 -3.21 8.66
N ALA A 174 -15.90 -3.43 9.78
CA ALA A 174 -15.04 -4.60 9.95
C ALA A 174 -15.81 -5.93 9.95
N ALA A 175 -17.03 -5.97 10.50
CA ALA A 175 -17.86 -7.17 10.49
C ALA A 175 -18.31 -7.55 9.06
N VAL A 176 -18.59 -6.56 8.21
CA VAL A 176 -19.03 -6.78 6.83
C VAL A 176 -17.86 -7.04 5.89
N CYS A 177 -16.78 -6.27 6.00
CA CYS A 177 -15.62 -6.34 5.11
C CYS A 177 -14.55 -7.35 5.57
N GLY A 178 -14.55 -7.74 6.84
CA GLY A 178 -13.62 -8.72 7.39
C GLY A 178 -13.72 -10.10 6.75
N PRO A 179 -14.92 -10.73 6.67
CA PRO A 179 -15.08 -12.03 6.02
C PRO A 179 -14.57 -12.08 4.56
N PRO A 180 -14.95 -11.15 3.65
CA PRO A 180 -14.42 -11.16 2.29
C PRO A 180 -12.92 -10.88 2.25
N ALA A 181 -12.37 -10.06 3.15
CA ALA A 181 -10.93 -9.85 3.26
C ALA A 181 -10.16 -11.13 3.65
N VAL A 182 -10.67 -11.91 4.61
CA VAL A 182 -10.09 -13.21 4.99
C VAL A 182 -10.14 -14.20 3.81
N VAL A 183 -11.26 -14.24 3.09
CA VAL A 183 -11.37 -15.05 1.87
C VAL A 183 -10.35 -14.60 0.82
N ALA A 184 -10.20 -13.30 0.60
CA ALA A 184 -9.23 -12.74 -0.34
C ALA A 184 -7.77 -13.05 0.06
N LEU A 185 -7.44 -13.07 1.35
CA LEU A 185 -6.14 -13.52 1.85
C LEU A 185 -5.90 -15.01 1.52
N ALA A 186 -6.89 -15.87 1.76
CA ALA A 186 -6.81 -17.29 1.43
C ALA A 186 -6.66 -17.51 -0.08
N VAL A 187 -7.41 -16.76 -0.90
CA VAL A 187 -7.30 -16.78 -2.36
C VAL A 187 -5.91 -16.30 -2.81
N THR A 188 -5.39 -15.22 -2.22
CA THR A 188 -4.04 -14.70 -2.54
C THR A 188 -2.99 -15.77 -2.28
N TYR A 189 -3.02 -16.40 -1.10
CA TYR A 189 -2.15 -17.52 -0.79
C TYR A 189 -2.31 -18.66 -1.81
N GLY A 190 -3.54 -19.09 -2.08
CA GLY A 190 -3.84 -20.20 -2.98
C GLY A 190 -3.36 -19.96 -4.41
N VAL A 191 -3.60 -18.76 -4.96
CA VAL A 191 -3.20 -18.38 -6.32
C VAL A 191 -1.68 -18.31 -6.43
N VAL A 192 -0.99 -17.69 -5.47
CA VAL A 192 0.48 -17.62 -5.50
C VAL A 192 1.09 -19.00 -5.31
N ALA A 193 0.62 -19.76 -4.32
CA ALA A 193 1.09 -21.12 -4.07
C ALA A 193 0.86 -22.04 -5.27
N TRP A 194 -0.23 -21.88 -6.02
CA TRP A 194 -0.50 -22.63 -7.24
C TRP A 194 0.41 -22.20 -8.40
N THR A 195 0.56 -20.90 -8.63
CA THR A 195 1.34 -20.36 -9.74
C THR A 195 2.84 -20.71 -9.60
N TRP A 196 3.36 -20.70 -8.37
CA TRP A 196 4.76 -21.01 -8.04
C TRP A 196 4.98 -22.44 -7.51
N ARG A 197 4.08 -23.39 -7.81
CA ARG A 197 4.31 -24.81 -7.43
C ARG A 197 5.66 -25.30 -7.94
N GLY A 198 6.48 -25.79 -7.01
CA GLY A 198 7.83 -26.30 -7.30
C GLY A 198 8.91 -25.24 -7.55
N ARG A 199 8.57 -23.94 -7.52
CA ARG A 199 9.47 -22.80 -7.83
C ARG A 199 9.55 -21.78 -6.68
N LEU A 200 9.39 -22.25 -5.45
CA LEU A 200 9.58 -21.40 -4.26
C LEU A 200 11.05 -21.26 -3.86
N HIS A 201 11.93 -22.08 -4.45
CA HIS A 201 13.36 -22.04 -4.28
C HIS A 201 14.02 -21.22 -5.40
N LEU A 202 15.19 -20.65 -5.14
CA LEU A 202 16.00 -20.03 -6.18
C LEU A 202 16.54 -21.11 -7.13
N ASP A 203 16.16 -21.03 -8.40
CA ASP A 203 16.79 -21.79 -9.47
C ASP A 203 18.11 -21.08 -9.85
N GLY A 204 19.20 -21.42 -9.14
CA GLY A 204 20.56 -20.96 -9.44
C GLY A 204 21.25 -20.16 -8.32
N PRO A 205 22.53 -19.79 -8.49
CA PRO A 205 23.30 -19.09 -7.47
C PRO A 205 22.71 -17.70 -7.17
N VAL A 206 22.69 -17.33 -5.88
CA VAL A 206 22.24 -16.02 -5.39
C VAL A 206 22.98 -14.92 -6.16
N ARG A 207 22.27 -14.22 -7.06
CA ARG A 207 22.82 -13.05 -7.72
C ARG A 207 22.84 -11.92 -6.69
N PRO A 208 23.99 -11.24 -6.46
CA PRO A 208 24.00 -10.08 -5.58
C PRO A 208 22.97 -9.05 -6.07
N PRO A 209 22.34 -8.30 -5.15
CA PRO A 209 21.26 -7.37 -5.50
C PRO A 209 21.75 -6.41 -6.60
N ALA A 210 21.07 -6.43 -7.74
CA ALA A 210 21.40 -5.57 -8.88
C ALA A 210 21.14 -4.08 -8.60
N VAL A 211 20.43 -3.79 -7.50
CA VAL A 211 20.07 -2.43 -7.07
C VAL A 211 20.80 -2.19 -5.76
N ALA A 212 21.78 -1.27 -5.79
CA ALA A 212 22.39 -0.77 -4.57
C ALA A 212 21.30 -0.22 -3.65
N VAL A 213 21.31 -0.62 -2.37
CA VAL A 213 20.46 -0.04 -1.33
C VAL A 213 20.78 1.45 -1.32
N GLN A 214 19.90 2.26 -1.90
CA GLN A 214 20.06 3.71 -1.90
C GLN A 214 19.76 4.15 -0.46
N PRO A 215 20.69 4.82 0.24
CA PRO A 215 20.42 5.33 1.58
C PRO A 215 19.15 6.19 1.53
N LEU A 216 18.29 6.03 2.55
CA LEU A 216 17.03 6.78 2.70
C LEU A 216 17.25 8.29 2.92
N ASP A 217 18.51 8.75 2.86
CA ASP A 217 18.91 10.14 3.00
C ASP A 217 18.68 10.89 1.68
N ARG A 218 17.43 11.26 1.41
CA ARG A 218 17.06 12.33 0.46
C ARG A 218 15.88 13.14 0.94
#